data_AF-A0A2V6YZC9-F1
#
_entry.id   AF-A0A2V6YZC9-F1
#
_cell.length_a   1.000
_cell.length_b   1.000
_cell.length_c   1.000
_cell.angle_alpha   90.00
_cell.angle_beta   90.00
_cell.angle_gamma   90.00
#
_symmetry.space_group_name_H-M   'P 1'
#
loop_
_entity.id
_entity.type
_entity.pdbx_description
1 polymer ?
#
loop_
_entity_poly.entity_id
_entity_poly.type
_entity_poly.pdbx_seq_one_letter_code
_entity_poly.pdbx_strand_id
1 'polypeptide(L)'
;MFRTVFRGGEVRASVELEGDGVAVLESEVQVTGKGTFVESGTISYGDAGRVTFRTVGQGVTGPSAIAGLRHGAVIWEVTQGEGRLAGARGFITSNFTVGPDGQVTDNHFVRLFLP
;
A
#
# COMPACT_ATOMS: atom_id res chain seq x y z
N MET A 1 -10.46 -27.59 5.00
CA MET A 1 -9.49 -27.19 3.95
C MET A 1 -10.26 -26.37 2.92
N PHE A 2 -10.01 -25.07 2.81
CA PHE A 2 -10.62 -24.25 1.77
C PHE A 2 -9.74 -24.32 0.52
N ARG A 3 -10.32 -24.76 -0.61
CA ARG A 3 -9.66 -24.80 -1.92
C ARG A 3 -10.45 -23.91 -2.85
N THR A 4 -9.84 -22.80 -3.26
CA THR A 4 -10.35 -21.95 -4.33
C THR A 4 -9.63 -22.33 -5.62
N VAL A 5 -10.37 -22.69 -6.66
CA VAL A 5 -9.85 -23.01 -7.98
C VAL A 5 -10.51 -22.07 -8.97
N PHE A 6 -9.71 -21.24 -9.62
CA PHE A 6 -10.16 -20.39 -10.72
C PHE A 6 -9.90 -21.12 -12.04
N ARG A 7 -10.87 -21.11 -12.96
CA ARG A 7 -10.65 -21.54 -14.34
C ARG A 7 -9.77 -20.51 -15.05
N GLY A 8 -9.09 -20.95 -16.12
CA GLY A 8 -8.31 -20.05 -16.97
C GLY A 8 -9.17 -18.88 -17.47
N GLY A 9 -8.75 -17.66 -17.19
CA GLY A 9 -9.45 -16.43 -17.59
C GLY A 9 -10.48 -15.88 -16.59
N GLU A 10 -10.67 -16.52 -15.43
CA GLU A 10 -11.57 -16.03 -14.35
C GLU A 10 -10.94 -14.93 -13.48
N VAL A 11 -9.62 -14.76 -13.54
CA VAL A 11 -8.94 -13.58 -13.00
C VAL A 11 -8.42 -12.77 -14.18
N ARG A 12 -8.99 -11.58 -14.37
CA ARG A 12 -8.53 -10.59 -15.35
C ARG A 12 -8.23 -9.30 -14.60
N ALA A 13 -7.04 -8.78 -14.82
CA ALA A 13 -6.65 -7.45 -14.39
C ALA A 13 -6.11 -6.73 -15.63
N SER A 14 -6.54 -5.49 -15.85
CA SER A 14 -5.86 -4.54 -16.72
C SER A 14 -5.13 -3.55 -15.84
N VAL A 15 -3.92 -3.17 -16.27
CA VAL A 15 -3.20 -2.03 -15.70
C VAL A 15 -3.21 -0.97 -16.78
N GLU A 16 -3.84 0.15 -16.49
CA GLU A 16 -3.83 1.32 -17.35
C GLU A 16 -2.92 2.37 -16.72
N LEU A 17 -2.05 2.97 -17.52
CA LEU A 17 -1.23 4.09 -17.07
C LEU A 17 -2.12 5.34 -17.09
N GLU A 18 -2.46 5.86 -15.91
CA GLU A 18 -3.06 7.19 -15.80
C GLU A 18 -1.95 8.24 -15.62
N GLY A 19 -1.71 9.01 -16.69
CA GLY A 19 -0.83 10.18 -16.67
C GLY A 19 0.64 9.87 -16.36
N ASP A 20 1.39 10.92 -16.08
CA ASP A 20 2.78 10.93 -15.60
C ASP A 20 2.88 11.27 -14.10
N GLY A 21 1.73 11.30 -13.42
CA GLY A 21 1.63 11.66 -12.02
C GLY A 21 2.38 10.68 -11.11
N VAL A 22 3.18 11.23 -10.19
CA VAL A 22 3.88 10.45 -9.17
C VAL A 22 2.99 10.35 -7.93
N ALA A 23 2.83 9.14 -7.40
CA ALA A 23 2.19 8.95 -6.10
C ALA A 23 3.16 9.33 -4.98
N VAL A 24 2.73 10.21 -4.07
CA VAL A 24 3.54 10.67 -2.94
C VAL A 24 2.92 10.18 -1.64
N LEU A 25 3.66 9.37 -0.89
CA LEU A 25 3.32 8.88 0.44
C LEU A 25 3.93 9.79 1.51
N GLU A 26 3.09 10.31 2.40
CA GLU A 26 3.52 11.02 3.61
C GLU A 26 2.88 10.33 4.82
N SER A 27 3.69 9.80 5.74
CA SER A 27 3.18 9.06 6.90
C SER A 27 3.99 9.30 8.17
N GLU A 28 3.31 9.15 9.30
CA GLU A 28 3.94 8.98 10.59
C GLU A 28 4.05 7.49 10.89
N VAL A 29 5.27 7.02 11.16
CA VAL A 29 5.57 5.61 11.44
C VAL A 29 5.95 5.45 12.91
N GLN A 30 5.22 4.60 13.62
CA GLN A 30 5.51 4.22 14.99
C GLN A 30 5.98 2.77 15.05
N VAL A 31 7.22 2.55 15.51
CA VAL A 31 7.73 1.21 15.79
C VAL A 31 7.04 0.64 17.02
N THR A 32 6.40 -0.51 16.88
CA THR A 32 5.64 -1.17 17.95
C THR A 32 6.38 -2.35 18.57
N GLY A 33 7.47 -2.78 17.95
CA GLY A 33 8.26 -3.92 18.38
C GLY A 33 9.37 -4.25 17.39
N LYS A 34 10.09 -5.34 17.65
CA LYS A 34 11.17 -5.78 16.75
C LYS A 34 10.58 -6.22 15.41
N GLY A 35 10.75 -5.37 14.40
CA GLY A 35 10.27 -5.64 13.04
C GLY A 35 8.77 -5.44 12.86
N THR A 36 8.10 -4.75 13.79
CA THR A 36 6.67 -4.42 13.68
C THR A 36 6.46 -2.93 13.85
N PHE A 37 5.49 -2.38 13.13
CA PHE A 37 5.17 -0.97 13.16
C PHE A 37 3.68 -0.74 12.87
N VAL A 38 3.22 0.46 13.19
CA VAL A 38 1.95 1.01 12.69
C VAL A 38 2.24 2.35 12.05
N GLU A 39 1.39 2.74 11.10
CA GLU A 39 1.51 4.02 10.43
C GLU A 39 0.14 4.57 10.02
N SER A 40 0.09 5.88 9.91
CA SER A 40 -1.04 6.61 9.37
C SER A 40 -0.53 7.80 8.58
N GLY A 41 -1.24 8.17 7.54
CA GLY A 41 -0.77 9.19 6.64
C GLY A 41 -1.69 9.42 5.46
N THR A 42 -1.10 9.98 4.41
CA THR A 42 -1.79 10.25 3.16
C THR A 42 -0.99 9.76 1.96
N ILE A 43 -1.71 9.42 0.89
CA ILE A 43 -1.12 9.19 -0.44
C ILE A 43 -1.78 10.14 -1.42
N SER A 44 -0.98 10.99 -2.06
CA SER A 44 -1.43 11.88 -3.13
C SER A 44 -1.14 11.24 -4.48
N TYR A 45 -2.13 11.18 -5.37
CA TYR A 45 -2.06 10.58 -6.71
C TYR A 45 -2.10 11.67 -7.79
N GLY A 46 -1.22 12.68 -7.67
CA GLY A 46 -1.22 13.84 -8.56
C GLY A 46 -2.61 14.50 -8.67
N ASP A 47 -3.08 14.72 -9.90
CA ASP A 47 -4.36 15.36 -10.18
C ASP A 47 -5.59 14.50 -9.85
N ALA A 48 -5.42 13.20 -9.59
CA ALA A 48 -6.54 12.33 -9.23
C ALA A 48 -7.08 12.65 -7.83
N GLY A 49 -6.23 13.18 -6.94
CA GLY A 49 -6.58 13.53 -5.57
C GLY A 49 -5.75 12.77 -4.55
N ARG A 50 -6.30 12.57 -3.36
CA ARG A 50 -5.56 12.05 -2.20
C ARG A 50 -6.42 11.11 -1.37
N VAL A 51 -5.78 10.17 -0.70
CA VAL A 51 -6.41 9.31 0.33
C VAL A 51 -5.71 9.49 1.67
N THR A 52 -6.49 9.40 2.75
CA THR A 52 -5.99 9.26 4.12
C THR A 52 -6.15 7.80 4.54
N PHE A 53 -5.16 7.29 5.25
CA PHE A 53 -5.15 5.89 5.65
C PHE A 53 -4.62 5.66 7.07
N ARG A 54 -4.88 4.47 7.60
CA ARG A 54 -4.26 3.93 8.81
C ARG A 54 -3.93 2.45 8.66
N THR A 55 -2.92 1.95 9.36
CA THR A 55 -2.60 0.53 9.40
C THR A 55 -3.75 -0.31 9.96
N VAL A 56 -4.03 -1.43 9.28
CA VAL A 56 -4.86 -2.51 9.81
C VAL A 56 -3.94 -3.50 10.53
N GLY A 57 -4.12 -3.66 11.83
CA GLY A 57 -3.25 -4.51 12.64
C GLY A 57 -1.86 -3.89 12.76
N GLN A 58 -0.86 -4.51 12.13
CA GLN A 58 0.53 -4.05 12.16
C GLN A 58 1.21 -4.32 10.81
N GLY A 59 2.10 -3.43 10.41
CA GLY A 59 3.09 -3.70 9.38
C GLY A 59 4.23 -4.55 9.94
N VAL A 60 4.88 -5.32 9.07
CA VAL A 60 6.02 -6.17 9.40
C VAL A 60 7.21 -5.83 8.52
N THR A 61 8.42 -5.92 9.09
CA THR A 61 9.69 -5.79 8.37
C THR A 61 10.70 -6.82 8.86
N GLY A 62 11.46 -7.38 7.92
CA GLY A 62 12.46 -8.40 8.17
C GLY A 62 13.69 -8.30 7.26
N PRO A 63 14.67 -9.19 7.46
CA PRO A 63 15.81 -9.32 6.57
C PRO A 63 15.35 -9.79 5.18
N SER A 64 15.98 -9.26 4.13
CA SER A 64 15.84 -9.79 2.77
C SER A 64 16.89 -10.84 2.45
N ALA A 65 16.65 -11.64 1.41
CA ALA A 65 17.68 -12.47 0.79
C ALA A 65 18.72 -11.65 0.01
N ILE A 66 18.42 -10.38 -0.30
CA ILE A 66 19.34 -9.44 -0.96
C ILE A 66 20.11 -8.68 0.12
N ALA A 67 21.44 -8.74 0.06
CA ALA A 67 22.32 -8.08 1.02
C ALA A 67 22.07 -6.56 1.05
N GLY A 68 22.02 -5.99 2.26
CA GLY A 68 21.77 -4.56 2.47
C GLY A 68 20.30 -4.14 2.33
N LEU A 69 19.41 -5.04 1.89
CA LEU A 69 18.00 -4.76 1.73
C LEU A 69 17.19 -5.35 2.89
N ARG A 70 16.20 -4.60 3.36
CA ARG A 70 15.11 -5.13 4.18
C ARG A 70 13.85 -5.19 3.35
N HIS A 71 12.93 -6.07 3.71
CA HIS A 71 11.61 -6.13 3.08
C HIS A 71 10.50 -6.11 4.13
N GLY A 72 9.29 -5.82 3.69
CA GLY A 72 8.14 -5.78 4.58
C GLY A 72 6.81 -5.84 3.84
N ALA A 73 5.77 -5.88 4.65
CA ALA A 73 4.40 -5.81 4.18
C ALA A 73 3.53 -5.08 5.20
N VAL A 74 2.55 -4.32 4.70
CA VAL A 74 1.55 -3.64 5.53
C VAL A 74 0.23 -3.54 4.78
N ILE A 75 -0.87 -3.54 5.53
CA ILE A 75 -2.20 -3.29 5.00
C ILE A 75 -2.70 -1.97 5.59
N TRP A 76 -3.22 -1.09 4.74
CA TRP A 76 -3.82 0.16 5.14
C TRP A 76 -5.30 0.19 4.81
N GLU A 77 -6.10 0.67 5.75
CA GLU A 77 -7.51 1.04 5.54
C GLU A 77 -7.56 2.48 5.02
N VAL A 78 -8.25 2.70 3.90
CA VAL A 78 -8.56 4.06 3.41
C VAL A 78 -9.75 4.60 4.19
N THR A 79 -9.51 5.64 4.98
CA THR A 79 -10.50 6.26 5.87
C THR A 79 -11.13 7.50 5.27
N GLN A 80 -10.46 8.16 4.33
CA GLN A 80 -10.94 9.34 3.61
C GLN A 80 -10.33 9.39 2.21
N GLY A 81 -11.05 9.99 1.27
CA GLY A 81 -10.52 10.36 -0.04
C GLY A 81 -11.00 11.75 -0.46
N GLU A 82 -10.22 12.38 -1.33
CA GLU A 82 -10.37 13.75 -1.82
C GLU A 82 -10.24 13.79 -3.35
N GLY A 83 -10.76 14.85 -3.99
CA GLY A 83 -10.72 14.98 -5.44
C GLY A 83 -11.58 13.93 -6.14
N ARG A 84 -11.04 13.25 -7.17
CA ARG A 84 -11.75 12.15 -7.85
C ARG A 84 -11.91 10.92 -6.95
N LEU A 85 -11.16 10.86 -5.84
CA LEU A 85 -11.25 9.81 -4.83
C LEU A 85 -12.19 10.20 -3.68
N ALA A 86 -12.98 11.28 -3.81
CA ALA A 86 -13.93 11.69 -2.79
C ALA A 86 -14.86 10.53 -2.39
N GLY A 87 -14.93 10.24 -1.09
CA GLY A 87 -15.74 9.15 -0.54
C GLY A 87 -15.11 7.75 -0.65
N ALA A 88 -13.89 7.62 -1.20
CA ALA A 88 -13.22 6.33 -1.33
C ALA A 88 -13.09 5.59 0.02
N ARG A 89 -13.37 4.29 -0.01
CA ARG A 89 -13.13 3.34 1.09
C ARG A 89 -12.51 2.06 0.53
N GLY A 90 -11.77 1.34 1.36
CA GLY A 90 -11.18 0.06 0.95
C GLY A 90 -9.85 -0.19 1.63
N PHE A 91 -9.06 -1.09 1.04
CA PHE A 91 -7.75 -1.47 1.55
C PHE A 91 -6.67 -1.33 0.49
N ILE A 92 -5.50 -0.90 0.94
CA ILE A 92 -4.23 -0.91 0.20
C ILE A 92 -3.36 -1.98 0.83
N THR A 93 -2.81 -2.89 0.01
CA THR A 93 -1.76 -3.81 0.46
C THR A 93 -0.44 -3.35 -0.12
N SER A 94 0.54 -3.06 0.75
CA SER A 94 1.90 -2.71 0.34
C SER A 94 2.86 -3.86 0.60
N ASN A 95 3.65 -4.19 -0.41
CA ASN A 95 4.90 -4.93 -0.25
C ASN A 95 6.06 -3.98 -0.58
N PHE A 96 6.97 -3.80 0.36
CA PHE A 96 7.99 -2.78 0.24
C PHE A 96 9.39 -3.30 0.57
N THR A 97 10.38 -2.54 0.10
CA THR A 97 11.78 -2.73 0.46
C THR A 97 12.36 -1.47 1.06
N VAL A 98 13.30 -1.62 1.99
CA VAL A 98 14.06 -0.52 2.60
C VAL A 98 15.53 -0.73 2.33
N GLY A 99 16.15 0.24 1.64
CA GLY A 99 17.57 0.25 1.30
C GLY A 99 18.48 0.64 2.49
N PRO A 100 19.81 0.54 2.31
CA PRO A 100 20.79 0.88 3.36
C PRO A 100 20.74 2.34 3.82
N ASP A 101 20.31 3.24 2.94
CA ASP A 101 20.15 4.68 3.15
C ASP A 101 18.76 5.04 3.70
N GLY A 102 17.90 4.05 3.93
CA GLY A 102 16.52 4.25 4.35
C GLY A 102 15.55 4.52 3.21
N GLN A 103 16.00 4.48 1.94
CA GLN A 103 15.10 4.62 0.80
C GLN A 103 14.05 3.50 0.81
N VAL A 104 12.78 3.87 0.72
CA VAL A 104 11.67 2.93 0.64
C VAL A 104 11.20 2.82 -0.81
N THR A 105 10.94 1.60 -1.26
CA THR A 105 10.23 1.32 -2.51
C THR A 105 8.99 0.51 -2.18
N ASP A 106 7.83 1.10 -2.37
CA ASP A 106 6.53 0.47 -2.15
C ASP A 106 5.94 -0.07 -3.45
N ASN A 107 5.40 -1.29 -3.37
CA ASN A 107 4.59 -1.88 -4.43
C ASN A 107 3.19 -2.09 -3.87
N HIS A 108 2.25 -1.27 -4.34
CA HIS A 108 0.86 -1.30 -3.88
C HIS A 108 -0.01 -2.13 -4.80
N PHE A 109 -0.89 -2.93 -4.20
CA PHE A 109 -2.11 -3.40 -4.86
C PHE A 109 -3.31 -2.86 -4.08
N VAL A 110 -4.26 -2.25 -4.77
CA VAL A 110 -5.33 -1.47 -4.15
C VAL A 110 -6.70 -1.87 -4.68
N ARG A 111 -7.68 -1.96 -3.78
CA ARG A 111 -9.09 -2.03 -4.14
C ARG A 111 -9.87 -0.97 -3.40
N LEU A 112 -10.31 0.07 -4.13
CA LEU A 112 -11.14 1.15 -3.62
C LEU A 112 -12.57 1.03 -4.14
N PHE A 113 -13.52 1.45 -3.31
CA PHE A 113 -14.93 1.60 -3.63
C PHE A 113 -15.28 3.09 -3.56
N LEU A 114 -15.91 3.62 -4.62
CA LEU A 114 -16.42 4.98 -4.69
C LEU A 114 -17.96 4.96 -4.54
N PRO A 115 -18.59 6.04 -4.04
CA PRO A 115 -20.05 6.19 -3.97
C PRO A 115 -20.75 6.11 -5.34
#